data_AF-A0A1H0CQ13-F1
#
_entry.id   AF-A0A1H0CQ13-F1
#
_cell.length_a   1.000
_cell.length_b   1.000
_cell.length_c   1.000
_cell.angle_alpha   90.00
_cell.angle_beta   90.00
_cell.angle_gamma   90.00
#
_symmetry.space_group_name_H-M   'P 1'
#
loop_
_entity.id
_entity.type
_entity.pdbx_description
1 polymer ?
#
loop_
_entity_poly.entity_id
_entity_poly.type
_entity_poly.pdbx_seq_one_letter_code
_entity_poly.pdbx_strand_id
1 'polypeptide(L)'
;MNYSVFLHSHSLFWLVAVILFVLITTFYRSGKAKPAKIMHMVLRLFYILLLITGVSMVIMNFYWATAVKGALAIWLIYTMELIATRMGKGTLTGAAKTNFWIQFALALLAVLVFGFVLT
;
A
#
# COMPACT_ATOMS: atom_id res chain seq x y z
N MET A 1 -6.76 18.66 -17.03
CA MET A 1 -6.62 18.11 -15.65
C MET A 1 -5.17 18.33 -15.21
N ASN A 2 -4.94 19.04 -14.09
CA ASN A 2 -3.58 19.43 -13.67
C ASN A 2 -2.82 18.26 -13.06
N TYR A 3 -1.75 17.81 -13.73
CA TYR A 3 -0.89 16.70 -13.29
C TYR A 3 -0.34 16.88 -11.86
N SER A 4 -0.01 18.12 -11.47
CA SER A 4 0.46 18.47 -10.13
C SER A 4 -0.54 18.17 -9.01
N VAL A 5 -1.84 18.34 -9.27
CA VAL A 5 -2.91 18.06 -8.29
C VAL A 5 -3.05 16.55 -8.07
N PHE A 6 -2.94 15.76 -9.13
CA PHE A 6 -2.96 14.30 -9.04
C PHE A 6 -1.74 13.77 -8.31
N LEU A 7 -0.55 14.32 -8.56
CA LEU A 7 0.68 13.98 -7.85
C LEU A 7 0.56 14.22 -6.34
N HIS A 8 0.11 15.42 -5.95
CA HIS A 8 -0.02 15.77 -4.52
C HIS A 8 -1.04 14.85 -3.82
N SER A 9 -2.19 14.63 -4.46
CA SER A 9 -3.25 13.76 -3.94
C SER A 9 -2.78 12.30 -3.85
N HIS A 10 -2.07 11.80 -4.86
CA HIS A 10 -1.56 10.43 -4.89
C HIS A 10 -0.52 10.20 -3.77
N SER A 11 0.39 11.16 -3.55
CA SER A 11 1.36 11.11 -2.46
C SER A 11 0.67 11.12 -1.07
N LEU A 12 -0.35 11.97 -0.89
CA LEU A 12 -1.15 11.99 0.33
C LEU A 12 -1.89 10.66 0.57
N PHE A 13 -2.47 10.07 -0.48
CA PHE A 13 -3.12 8.76 -0.36
C PHE A 13 -2.14 7.66 0.04
N TRP A 14 -0.89 7.70 -0.48
CA TRP A 14 0.16 6.78 -0.06
C TRP A 14 0.52 6.94 1.42
N LEU A 15 0.70 8.18 1.87
CA LEU A 15 0.97 8.49 3.27
C LEU A 15 -0.14 7.92 4.17
N VAL A 16 -1.39 8.20 3.85
CA VAL A 16 -2.55 7.76 4.63
C VAL A 16 -2.69 6.23 4.61
N ALA A 17 -2.47 5.57 3.46
CA ALA A 17 -2.51 4.11 3.34
C ALA A 17 -1.45 3.43 4.22
N VAL A 18 -0.22 3.95 4.22
CA VAL A 18 0.86 3.42 5.07
C VAL A 18 0.54 3.63 6.55
N ILE A 19 0.02 4.80 6.95
CA ILE A 19 -0.39 5.07 8.34
C ILE A 19 -1.50 4.11 8.77
N LEU A 20 -2.55 3.95 7.94
CA LEU A 20 -3.64 3.00 8.18
C LEU A 20 -3.12 1.58 8.34
N PHE A 21 -2.19 1.15 7.48
CA PHE A 21 -1.59 -0.17 7.56
C PHE A 21 -0.87 -0.39 8.90
N VAL A 22 -0.04 0.57 9.32
CA VAL A 22 0.64 0.51 10.62
C VAL A 22 -0.39 0.41 11.76
N LEU A 23 -1.43 1.23 11.76
CA LEU A 23 -2.48 1.20 12.79
C LEU A 23 -3.26 -0.13 12.81
N ILE A 24 -3.54 -0.72 11.65
CA ILE A 24 -4.17 -2.04 11.56
C ILE A 24 -3.27 -3.11 12.21
N THR A 25 -1.98 -3.09 11.91
CA THR A 25 -1.03 -4.07 12.49
C THR A 25 -0.89 -3.91 14.00
N THR A 26 -0.89 -2.68 14.53
CA THR A 26 -0.83 -2.44 15.98
C THR A 26 -2.13 -2.86 16.67
N PHE A 27 -3.30 -2.53 16.11
CA PHE A 27 -4.58 -2.94 16.68
C PHE A 27 -4.76 -4.46 16.70
N TYR A 28 -4.34 -5.17 15.64
CA TYR A 28 -4.35 -6.63 15.64
C TYR A 28 -3.38 -7.21 16.67
N ARG A 29 -2.20 -6.63 16.86
CA ARG A 29 -1.25 -7.05 17.92
C ARG A 29 -1.80 -6.81 19.33
N SER A 30 -2.55 -5.73 19.55
CA SER A 30 -3.20 -5.43 20.83
C SER A 30 -4.51 -6.19 21.07
N GLY A 31 -4.87 -7.16 20.23
CA GLY A 31 -6.11 -7.95 20.35
C GLY A 31 -7.39 -7.18 20.03
N LYS A 32 -7.29 -5.92 19.55
CA LYS A 32 -8.44 -5.06 19.22
C LYS A 32 -8.92 -5.33 17.79
N ALA A 33 -9.56 -6.47 17.57
CA ALA A 33 -10.00 -6.90 16.23
C ALA A 33 -11.05 -5.99 15.58
N LYS A 34 -11.93 -5.36 16.36
CA LYS A 34 -12.98 -4.45 15.86
C LYS A 34 -12.41 -3.20 15.17
N PRO A 35 -11.58 -2.36 15.83
CA PRO A 35 -11.01 -1.18 15.17
C PRO A 35 -10.07 -1.57 14.03
N ALA A 36 -9.30 -2.65 14.16
CA ALA A 36 -8.45 -3.15 13.08
C ALA A 36 -9.26 -3.46 11.81
N LYS A 37 -10.43 -4.11 11.94
CA LYS A 37 -11.32 -4.42 10.82
C LYS A 37 -11.90 -3.17 10.16
N ILE A 38 -12.29 -2.16 10.96
CA ILE A 38 -12.80 -0.89 10.43
C ILE A 38 -11.72 -0.19 9.62
N MET A 39 -10.52 -0.06 10.18
CA MET A 39 -9.39 0.57 9.48
C MET A 39 -8.99 -0.21 8.23
N HIS A 40 -9.09 -1.54 8.26
CA HIS A 40 -8.88 -2.38 7.08
C HIS A 40 -9.91 -2.13 5.97
N MET A 41 -11.17 -1.89 6.32
CA MET A 41 -12.18 -1.46 5.33
C MET A 41 -11.85 -0.10 4.73
N VAL A 42 -11.37 0.84 5.54
CA VAL A 42 -10.96 2.17 5.07
C VAL A 42 -9.73 2.07 4.16
N LEU A 43 -8.73 1.26 4.54
CA LEU A 43 -7.53 1.04 3.75
C LEU A 43 -7.86 0.50 2.34
N ARG A 44 -8.87 -0.36 2.22
CA ARG A 44 -9.37 -0.82 0.92
C ARG A 44 -9.95 0.30 0.05
N LEU A 45 -10.60 1.30 0.63
CA LEU A 45 -11.05 2.48 -0.12
C LEU A 45 -9.84 3.28 -0.65
N PHE A 46 -8.81 3.46 0.17
CA PHE A 46 -7.59 4.17 -0.25
C PHE A 46 -6.83 3.43 -1.35
N TYR A 47 -6.85 2.09 -1.38
CA TYR A 47 -6.27 1.34 -2.50
C TYR A 47 -6.94 1.66 -3.83
N ILE A 48 -8.27 1.78 -3.85
CA ILE A 48 -9.01 2.14 -5.06
C ILE A 48 -8.62 3.55 -5.51
N LEU A 49 -8.55 4.50 -4.58
CA LEU A 49 -8.11 5.87 -4.88
C LEU A 49 -6.67 5.92 -5.41
N LEU A 50 -5.76 5.14 -4.83
CA LEU A 50 -4.37 4.99 -5.28
C LEU A 50 -4.30 4.42 -6.70
N LEU A 51 -5.08 3.40 -7.02
CA LEU A 51 -5.12 2.81 -8.35
C LEU A 51 -5.68 3.79 -9.38
N ILE A 52 -6.79 4.47 -9.09
CA ILE A 52 -7.40 5.44 -10.02
C ILE A 52 -6.43 6.60 -10.29
N THR A 53 -5.85 7.17 -9.24
CA THR A 53 -4.90 8.29 -9.39
C THR A 53 -3.60 7.86 -10.07
N GLY A 54 -3.08 6.68 -9.75
CA GLY A 54 -1.88 6.11 -10.37
C GLY A 54 -2.08 5.79 -11.85
N VAL A 55 -3.16 5.12 -12.22
CA VAL A 55 -3.49 4.81 -13.63
C VAL A 55 -3.72 6.10 -14.42
N SER A 56 -4.40 7.09 -13.83
CA SER A 56 -4.58 8.40 -14.46
C SER A 56 -3.25 9.08 -14.77
N MET A 57 -2.28 9.01 -13.85
CA MET A 57 -0.93 9.54 -14.07
C MET A 57 -0.15 8.78 -15.15
N VAL A 58 -0.31 7.45 -15.24
CA VAL A 58 0.33 6.62 -16.29
C VAL A 58 -0.25 6.93 -17.67
N ILE A 59 -1.57 7.14 -17.77
CA ILE A 59 -2.23 7.50 -19.05
C ILE A 59 -1.82 8.90 -19.49
N MET A 60 -1.70 9.85 -18.57
CA MET A 60 -1.28 11.23 -18.87
C MET A 60 0.20 11.33 -19.26
N ASN A 61 1.06 10.40 -18.80
CA ASN A 61 2.48 10.39 -19.09
C ASN A 61 2.99 8.96 -19.25
N PHE A 62 2.71 8.38 -20.42
CA PHE A 62 3.05 7.00 -20.72
C PHE A 62 4.55 6.87 -21.00
N TYR A 63 5.28 6.29 -20.05
CA TYR A 63 6.70 5.99 -20.16
C TYR A 63 6.99 4.65 -19.49
N TRP A 64 7.99 3.90 -19.98
CA TRP A 64 8.29 2.57 -19.44
C TRP A 64 8.50 2.58 -17.91
N ALA A 65 9.17 3.61 -17.39
CA ALA A 65 9.38 3.75 -15.96
C ALA A 65 8.08 3.98 -15.15
N THR A 66 7.05 4.63 -15.73
CA THR A 66 5.77 4.85 -15.03
C THR A 66 4.96 3.56 -14.93
N ALA A 67 5.05 2.68 -15.92
CA ALA A 67 4.46 1.34 -15.86
C ALA A 67 5.11 0.47 -14.77
N VAL A 68 6.45 0.50 -14.66
CA VAL A 68 7.18 -0.24 -13.62
C VAL A 68 6.82 0.30 -12.22
N LYS A 69 6.74 1.62 -12.05
CA LYS A 69 6.26 2.24 -10.80
C LYS A 69 4.86 1.78 -10.42
N GLY A 70 3.94 1.72 -11.38
CA GLY A 70 2.58 1.21 -11.17
C GLY A 70 2.55 -0.27 -10.73
N ALA A 71 3.38 -1.12 -11.34
CA ALA A 71 3.46 -2.54 -10.97
C ALA A 71 3.98 -2.72 -9.52
N LEU A 72 5.01 -1.97 -9.13
CA LEU A 72 5.53 -1.97 -7.76
C LEU A 72 4.50 -1.48 -6.74
N ALA A 73 3.74 -0.44 -7.09
CA ALA A 73 2.63 0.06 -6.28
C ALA A 73 1.56 -1.01 -6.03
N ILE A 74 1.14 -1.73 -7.08
CA ILE A 74 0.17 -2.82 -6.98
C ILE A 74 0.72 -3.94 -6.09
N TRP A 75 2.00 -4.29 -6.24
CA TRP A 75 2.62 -5.30 -5.39
C TRP A 75 2.64 -4.88 -3.91
N LEU A 76 2.94 -3.62 -3.61
CA LEU A 76 2.89 -3.12 -2.23
C LEU A 76 1.46 -3.15 -1.66
N ILE A 77 0.45 -2.73 -2.41
CA ILE A 77 -0.98 -2.85 -2.01
C ILE A 77 -1.34 -4.32 -1.72
N TYR A 78 -0.94 -5.23 -2.60
CA TYR A 78 -1.20 -6.66 -2.44
C TYR A 78 -0.58 -7.22 -1.16
N THR A 79 0.68 -6.87 -0.85
CA THR A 79 1.35 -7.32 0.37
C THR A 79 0.67 -6.76 1.63
N MET A 80 0.24 -5.50 1.61
CA MET A 80 -0.50 -4.89 2.73
C MET A 80 -1.85 -5.61 2.98
N GLU A 81 -2.64 -5.86 1.94
CA GLU A 81 -3.91 -6.60 2.05
C GLU A 81 -3.70 -8.03 2.58
N LEU A 82 -2.69 -8.74 2.08
CA LEU A 82 -2.38 -10.09 2.55
C LEU A 82 -2.00 -10.13 4.04
N ILE A 83 -1.18 -9.18 4.49
CA ILE A 83 -0.79 -9.10 5.91
C ILE A 83 -2.02 -8.79 6.76
N ALA A 84 -2.79 -7.76 6.41
CA ALA A 84 -3.94 -7.35 7.19
C ALA A 84 -5.03 -8.44 7.25
N THR A 85 -5.31 -9.12 6.14
CA THR A 85 -6.27 -10.24 6.10
C THR A 85 -5.81 -11.45 6.91
N ARG A 86 -4.54 -11.85 6.80
CA ARG A 86 -4.00 -12.96 7.60
C ARG A 86 -3.88 -12.64 9.08
N MET A 87 -3.55 -11.41 9.44
CA MET A 87 -3.60 -10.94 10.82
C MET A 87 -5.03 -10.99 11.38
N GLY A 88 -6.02 -10.58 10.59
CA GLY A 88 -7.43 -10.68 10.98
C GLY A 88 -7.95 -12.11 11.12
N LYS A 89 -7.38 -13.07 10.40
CA LYS A 89 -7.71 -14.50 10.51
C LYS A 89 -6.92 -15.22 11.60
N GLY A 90 -5.93 -14.57 12.24
CA GLY A 90 -5.03 -15.22 13.19
C GLY A 90 -4.10 -16.28 12.57
N THR A 91 -4.09 -16.42 11.24
CA THR A 91 -3.29 -17.43 10.52
C THR A 91 -1.88 -16.96 10.20
N LEU A 92 -1.50 -15.78 10.69
CA LEU A 92 -0.17 -15.21 10.52
C LEU A 92 0.79 -15.79 11.58
N THR A 93 1.06 -17.09 11.51
CA THR A 93 1.89 -17.83 12.46
C THR A 93 3.15 -18.40 11.80
N GLY A 94 4.23 -18.57 12.58
CA GLY A 94 5.48 -19.22 12.15
C GLY A 94 6.23 -18.51 11.01
N ALA A 95 6.88 -19.29 10.14
CA ALA A 95 7.71 -18.82 9.03
C ALA A 95 6.94 -17.93 8.01
N ALA A 96 5.63 -18.10 7.90
CA ALA A 96 4.79 -17.29 7.03
C ALA A 96 4.75 -15.82 7.47
N LYS A 97 4.78 -15.53 8.78
CA LYS A 97 4.85 -14.16 9.30
C LYS A 97 6.10 -13.44 8.81
N THR A 98 7.26 -14.08 8.95
CA THR A 98 8.55 -13.50 8.53
C THR A 98 8.57 -13.24 7.04
N ASN A 99 8.11 -14.20 6.22
CA ASN A 99 8.08 -14.05 4.76
C ASN A 99 7.20 -12.88 4.30
N PHE A 100 6.01 -12.69 4.87
CA PHE A 100 5.15 -11.56 4.49
C PHE A 100 5.72 -10.22 4.93
N TRP A 101 6.33 -10.14 6.12
CA TRP A 101 6.99 -8.92 6.57
C TRP A 101 8.22 -8.57 5.71
N ILE A 102 8.99 -9.58 5.26
CA ILE A 102 10.09 -9.38 4.30
C ILE A 102 9.54 -8.88 2.96
N GLN A 103 8.48 -9.49 2.43
CA GLN A 103 7.84 -9.03 1.19
C GLN A 103 7.35 -7.59 1.28
N PHE A 104 6.74 -7.21 2.41
CA PHE A 104 6.33 -5.83 2.65
C PHE A 104 7.51 -4.87 2.72
N ALA A 105 8.58 -5.22 3.44
CA ALA A 105 9.79 -4.39 3.52
C ALA A 105 10.44 -4.23 2.13
N LEU A 106 10.51 -5.31 1.35
CA LEU A 106 11.05 -5.32 0.00
C LEU A 106 10.20 -4.46 -0.95
N ALA A 107 8.87 -4.61 -0.91
CA ALA A 107 7.95 -3.82 -1.72
C ALA A 107 7.99 -2.33 -1.34
N LEU A 108 8.09 -2.01 -0.04
CA LEU A 108 8.18 -0.64 0.45
C LEU A 108 9.52 0.00 0.05
N LEU A 109 10.64 -0.72 0.17
CA LEU A 109 11.94 -0.27 -0.35
C LEU A 109 11.90 -0.05 -1.86
N ALA A 110 11.32 -0.96 -2.63
CA ALA A 110 11.22 -0.82 -4.08
C ALA A 110 10.42 0.42 -4.48
N VAL A 111 9.28 0.68 -3.80
CA VAL A 111 8.46 1.87 -4.03
C VAL A 111 9.20 3.15 -3.63
N LEU A 112 9.95 3.16 -2.52
CA LEU A 112 10.75 4.33 -2.11
C LEU A 112 11.91 4.60 -3.08
N VAL A 113 12.66 3.57 -3.49
CA VAL A 113 13.76 3.72 -4.45
C VAL A 113 13.23 4.24 -5.78
N PHE A 114 12.15 3.68 -6.31
CA PHE A 114 11.57 4.20 -7.55
C PHE A 114 10.90 5.58 -7.39
N GLY A 115 10.41 5.88 -6.20
CA GLY A 115 9.77 7.16 -5.86
C GLY A 115 10.74 8.31 -5.63
N PHE A 116 11.98 8.05 -5.19
CA PHE A 116 12.96 9.09 -4.84
C PHE A 116 14.25 9.07 -5.69
N VAL A 117 14.64 7.91 -6.23
CA VAL A 117 15.90 7.76 -7.01
C VAL A 117 15.65 7.81 -8.52
N LEU A 118 14.45 7.44 -8.98
CA LEU A 118 14.07 7.38 -10.41
C LEU A 118 12.98 8.41 -10.79
N THR A 119 12.88 9.52 -10.07
CA THR A 119 12.07 10.70 -10.44
C THR A 119 12.90 11.70 -11.21
#